data_AF-A0A7X6WU79-F1
#
_entry.id   AF-A0A7X6WU79-F1
#
_cell.length_a   1.000
_cell.length_b   1.000
_cell.length_c   1.000
_cell.angle_alpha   90.00
_cell.angle_beta   90.00
_cell.angle_gamma   90.00
#
_symmetry.space_group_name_H-M   'P 1'
#
loop_
_entity.id
_entity.type
_entity.pdbx_description
1 polymer ?
#
loop_
_entity_poly.entity_id
_entity_poly.type
_entity_poly.pdbx_seq_one_letter_code
_entity_poly.pdbx_strand_id
1 'polypeptide(L)'
;MKTTKIFSAVTLVLLLLVLTTFTYAYWAGDLNVNAASANGQTLTIGSGENVKTLIEVTDVADTTKLLVPVDRVVNENQVSSYTYDYKVNWYDADDATVGSLEKTDLIVTPVLTITNSGLTAEQILEMFTVTVNEGKAIPITLSGDQVNVSVVLTFKNEPASKAIYDKVVNGKLNLALTFAVNPEAPTE
;
A
#
# COMPACT_ATOMS: atom_id res chain seq x y z
N MET A 1 -35.03 28.08 -45.59
CA MET A 1 -34.00 28.26 -44.53
C MET A 1 -34.48 28.03 -43.09
N LYS A 2 -35.71 27.53 -42.84
CA LYS A 2 -36.20 27.26 -41.45
C LYS A 2 -36.00 25.80 -41.01
N THR A 3 -36.02 24.83 -41.91
CA THR A 3 -35.90 23.39 -41.61
C THR A 3 -34.46 22.96 -41.31
N THR A 4 -33.45 23.59 -41.93
CA THR A 4 -32.03 23.29 -41.70
C THR A 4 -31.58 23.64 -40.28
N LYS A 5 -32.14 24.70 -39.68
CA LYS A 5 -31.82 25.12 -38.30
C LYS A 5 -32.40 24.16 -37.25
N ILE A 6 -33.57 23.58 -37.53
CA ILE A 6 -34.21 22.59 -36.66
C ILE A 6 -33.46 21.26 -36.73
N PHE A 7 -33.01 20.85 -37.92
CA PHE A 7 -32.20 19.64 -38.08
C PHE A 7 -30.86 19.73 -37.32
N SER A 8 -30.14 20.86 -37.40
CA SER A 8 -28.92 21.07 -36.61
C SER A 8 -29.17 21.08 -35.10
N ALA A 9 -30.26 21.70 -34.64
CA ALA A 9 -30.59 21.72 -33.22
C ALA A 9 -30.93 20.31 -32.69
N VAL A 10 -31.69 19.52 -33.46
CA VAL A 10 -32.05 18.14 -33.10
C VAL A 10 -30.82 17.23 -33.10
N THR A 11 -29.92 17.35 -34.09
CA THR A 11 -28.66 16.59 -34.13
C THR A 11 -27.72 16.98 -32.99
N LEU A 12 -27.66 18.25 -32.62
CA LEU A 12 -26.84 18.72 -31.49
C LEU A 12 -27.35 18.18 -30.15
N VAL A 13 -28.68 18.16 -29.96
CA VAL A 13 -29.33 17.58 -28.78
C VAL A 13 -29.14 16.06 -28.72
N LEU A 14 -29.22 15.36 -29.87
CA LEU A 14 -28.93 13.93 -29.95
C LEU A 14 -27.45 13.63 -29.63
N LEU A 15 -26.52 14.46 -30.10
CA LEU A 15 -25.08 14.33 -29.79
C LEU A 15 -24.80 14.55 -28.30
N LEU A 16 -25.48 15.50 -27.66
CA LEU A 16 -25.42 15.74 -26.21
C LEU A 16 -25.99 14.55 -25.40
N LEU A 17 -27.03 13.87 -25.90
CA LEU A 17 -27.62 12.68 -25.28
C LEU A 17 -26.74 11.42 -25.42
N VAL A 18 -25.94 11.31 -26.49
CA VAL A 18 -24.97 10.21 -26.65
C VAL A 18 -23.71 10.44 -25.80
N LEU A 19 -23.37 11.70 -25.48
CA LEU A 19 -22.27 12.04 -24.56
C LEU A 19 -22.60 11.76 -23.08
N THR A 20 -23.87 11.49 -22.75
CA THR A 20 -24.30 11.10 -21.38
C THR A 20 -24.37 9.59 -21.17
N THR A 21 -23.79 8.77 -22.06
CA THR A 21 -23.61 7.35 -21.75
C THR A 21 -22.67 7.23 -20.56
N PHE A 22 -23.29 7.08 -19.39
CA PHE A 22 -22.77 6.48 -18.17
C PHE A 22 -21.26 6.29 -18.19
N THR A 23 -20.54 7.22 -17.55
CA THR A 23 -19.20 6.93 -17.05
C THR A 23 -19.37 5.81 -16.02
N TYR A 24 -19.44 4.57 -16.50
CA TYR A 24 -19.28 3.42 -15.66
C TYR A 24 -17.88 3.59 -15.08
N ALA A 25 -17.85 3.78 -13.76
CA ALA A 25 -16.67 3.61 -12.94
C ALA A 25 -15.91 2.38 -13.46
N TYR A 26 -14.75 2.56 -14.09
CA TYR A 26 -13.96 1.42 -14.56
C TYR A 26 -13.49 0.56 -13.37
N TRP A 27 -13.59 1.10 -12.16
CA TRP A 27 -13.37 0.45 -10.89
C TRP A 27 -14.53 -0.44 -10.39
N ALA A 28 -15.63 -0.54 -11.14
CA ALA A 28 -16.77 -1.41 -10.82
C ALA A 28 -16.65 -2.83 -11.46
N GLY A 29 -15.43 -3.29 -11.71
CA GLY A 29 -15.15 -4.63 -12.25
C GLY A 29 -14.66 -5.59 -11.16
N ASP A 30 -15.21 -6.80 -11.17
CA ASP A 30 -14.89 -7.89 -10.25
C ASP A 30 -13.39 -8.21 -10.24
N LEU A 31 -12.83 -8.29 -9.03
CA LEU A 31 -11.42 -8.52 -8.79
C LEU A 31 -11.32 -9.68 -7.81
N ASN A 32 -11.25 -10.88 -8.37
CA ASN A 32 -11.18 -12.11 -7.60
C ASN A 32 -9.74 -12.63 -7.67
N VAL A 33 -8.97 -12.39 -6.62
CA VAL A 33 -7.59 -12.87 -6.52
C VAL A 33 -7.38 -13.49 -5.15
N ASN A 34 -7.12 -14.80 -5.13
CA ASN A 34 -6.79 -15.58 -3.94
C ASN A 34 -5.27 -15.58 -3.72
N ALA A 35 -4.84 -15.19 -2.53
CA ALA A 35 -4.09 -16.02 -1.58
C ALA A 35 -3.75 -15.20 -0.31
N ALA A 36 -3.71 -15.86 0.84
CA ALA A 36 -3.61 -15.25 2.17
C ALA A 36 -2.26 -14.56 2.46
N SER A 37 -2.30 -13.51 3.28
CA SER A 37 -1.10 -12.99 3.96
C SER A 37 -1.34 -12.60 5.41
N ALA A 38 -0.29 -12.78 6.20
CA ALA A 38 -0.30 -13.07 7.62
C ALA A 38 -0.32 -11.82 8.52
N ASN A 39 -1.53 -11.36 8.84
CA ASN A 39 -1.79 -10.31 9.82
C ASN A 39 -1.51 -10.82 11.26
N GLY A 40 -0.81 -10.05 12.10
CA GLY A 40 -0.64 -10.33 13.54
C GLY A 40 0.55 -11.21 13.94
N GLN A 41 1.60 -11.32 13.11
CA GLN A 41 2.81 -12.09 13.46
C GLN A 41 3.73 -11.37 14.46
N THR A 42 4.45 -12.18 15.25
CA THR A 42 5.56 -11.73 16.09
C THR A 42 6.87 -11.90 15.33
N LEU A 43 7.69 -10.86 15.30
CA LEU A 43 8.95 -10.78 14.57
C LEU A 43 10.09 -10.51 15.54
N THR A 44 11.09 -11.39 15.57
CA THR A 44 12.28 -11.24 16.39
C THR A 44 13.46 -10.83 15.53
N ILE A 45 14.03 -9.67 15.86
CA ILE A 45 15.24 -9.13 15.24
C ILE A 45 16.41 -9.43 16.19
N GLY A 46 17.47 -10.05 15.68
CA GLY A 46 18.70 -10.34 16.45
C GLY A 46 19.54 -9.09 16.74
N SER A 47 20.54 -9.21 17.62
CA SER A 47 21.59 -8.20 17.84
C SER A 47 22.86 -8.50 17.01
N GLY A 48 23.60 -7.44 16.66
CA GLY A 48 24.77 -7.46 15.76
C GLY A 48 24.84 -6.17 14.93
N GLU A 49 25.97 -5.87 14.28
CA GLU A 49 26.04 -4.70 13.38
C GLU A 49 24.88 -4.74 12.36
N ASN A 50 24.19 -3.61 12.18
CA ASN A 50 23.11 -3.38 11.21
C ASN A 50 22.26 -4.63 10.86
N VAL A 51 21.38 -5.06 11.78
CA VAL A 51 20.51 -6.21 11.51
C VAL A 51 19.35 -5.79 10.59
N LYS A 52 19.23 -6.44 9.43
CA LYS A 52 18.13 -6.26 8.47
C LYS A 52 17.29 -7.53 8.40
N THR A 53 16.00 -7.42 8.69
CA THR A 53 15.03 -8.52 8.50
C THR A 53 14.10 -8.16 7.34
N LEU A 54 14.05 -8.99 6.31
CA LEU A 54 13.16 -8.82 5.16
C LEU A 54 11.90 -9.66 5.34
N ILE A 55 10.74 -9.05 5.16
CA ILE A 55 9.44 -9.70 5.15
C ILE A 55 8.75 -9.37 3.86
N GLU A 56 8.37 -10.39 3.11
CA GLU A 56 7.60 -10.24 1.89
C GLU A 56 6.13 -10.55 2.19
N VAL A 57 5.29 -9.52 2.13
CA VAL A 57 3.84 -9.68 2.14
C VAL A 57 3.42 -9.82 0.68
N THR A 58 3.37 -11.07 0.22
CA THR A 58 2.81 -11.39 -1.08
C THR A 58 1.29 -11.34 -0.96
N ASP A 59 0.63 -10.70 -1.93
CA ASP A 59 -0.84 -10.63 -2.01
C ASP A 59 -1.47 -9.78 -0.89
N VAL A 60 -1.16 -8.48 -0.90
CA VAL A 60 -1.67 -7.47 0.05
C VAL A 60 -3.17 -7.12 -0.14
N ALA A 61 -3.98 -8.04 -0.67
CA ALA A 61 -5.42 -7.87 -0.77
C ALA A 61 -6.13 -8.83 0.19
N ASP A 62 -6.79 -8.29 1.22
CA ASP A 62 -7.82 -9.05 1.92
C ASP A 62 -8.89 -9.44 0.89
N THR A 63 -9.03 -10.76 0.67
CA THR A 63 -9.88 -11.35 -0.39
C THR A 63 -11.36 -10.98 -0.31
N THR A 64 -11.79 -10.30 0.76
CA THR A 64 -13.19 -9.96 1.00
C THR A 64 -13.61 -8.61 0.43
N LYS A 65 -12.67 -7.71 0.14
CA LYS A 65 -12.99 -6.33 -0.28
C LYS A 65 -12.14 -5.84 -1.45
N LEU A 66 -12.77 -5.06 -2.31
CA LEU A 66 -12.16 -4.45 -3.47
C LEU A 66 -11.35 -3.21 -3.07
N LEU A 67 -10.07 -3.18 -3.41
CA LEU A 67 -9.23 -2.00 -3.19
C LEU A 67 -9.50 -0.95 -4.28
N VAL A 68 -9.99 0.21 -3.89
CA VAL A 68 -10.31 1.34 -4.77
C VAL A 68 -9.65 2.62 -4.27
N PRO A 69 -9.45 3.64 -5.11
CA PRO A 69 -8.93 4.93 -4.66
C PRO A 69 -9.78 5.54 -3.53
N VAL A 70 -9.18 6.33 -2.62
CA VAL A 70 -9.84 6.90 -1.42
C VAL A 70 -11.18 7.58 -1.72
N ASP A 71 -11.30 8.30 -2.84
CA ASP A 71 -12.52 9.04 -3.21
C ASP A 71 -13.53 8.19 -4.01
N ARG A 72 -13.29 6.88 -4.13
CA ARG A 72 -14.07 5.94 -4.96
C ARG A 72 -14.73 4.82 -4.16
N VAL A 73 -14.60 4.82 -2.83
CA VAL A 73 -15.33 3.89 -1.95
C VAL A 73 -16.81 4.27 -1.93
N VAL A 74 -17.66 3.43 -2.50
CA VAL A 74 -19.12 3.68 -2.60
C VAL A 74 -19.96 2.67 -1.82
N ASN A 75 -19.38 1.56 -1.36
CA ASN A 75 -20.06 0.55 -0.57
C ASN A 75 -19.10 -0.20 0.37
N GLU A 76 -19.66 -1.05 1.23
CA GLU A 76 -18.95 -1.80 2.28
C GLU A 76 -18.01 -2.91 1.78
N ASN A 77 -18.19 -3.32 0.52
CA ASN A 77 -17.32 -4.30 -0.17
C ASN A 77 -16.09 -3.62 -0.79
N GLN A 78 -15.92 -2.32 -0.58
CA GLN A 78 -14.78 -1.55 -1.07
C GLN A 78 -13.99 -0.97 0.10
N VAL A 79 -12.68 -0.96 -0.04
CA VAL A 79 -11.75 -0.31 0.88
C VAL A 79 -10.74 0.50 0.09
N SER A 80 -10.17 1.51 0.71
CA SER A 80 -9.10 2.31 0.12
C SER A 80 -7.74 2.08 0.76
N SER A 81 -7.71 1.30 1.84
CA SER A 81 -6.48 0.96 2.55
C SER A 81 -6.54 -0.43 3.17
N TYR A 82 -5.34 -0.97 3.36
CA TYR A 82 -5.08 -2.16 4.14
C TYR A 82 -4.07 -1.85 5.23
N THR A 83 -4.34 -2.33 6.43
CA THR A 83 -3.46 -2.18 7.59
C THR A 83 -2.86 -3.53 7.95
N TYR A 84 -1.54 -3.55 8.10
CA TYR A 84 -0.75 -4.71 8.51
C TYR A 84 -0.10 -4.41 9.85
N ASP A 85 -0.50 -5.15 10.88
CA ASP A 85 0.02 -4.97 12.23
C ASP A 85 1.01 -6.09 12.58
N TYR A 86 2.16 -5.68 13.11
CA TYR A 86 3.26 -6.55 13.53
C TYR A 86 3.65 -6.25 14.96
N LYS A 87 4.05 -7.30 15.69
CA LYS A 87 4.72 -7.16 16.98
C LYS A 87 6.20 -7.46 16.81
N VAL A 88 7.05 -6.49 17.10
CA VAL A 88 8.49 -6.60 16.90
C VAL A 88 9.20 -6.61 18.25
N ASN A 89 10.06 -7.60 18.49
CA ASN A 89 11.02 -7.58 19.59
C ASN A 89 12.46 -7.54 19.04
N TRP A 90 13.31 -6.81 19.75
CA TRP A 90 14.75 -6.82 19.53
C TRP A 90 15.40 -7.63 20.65
N TYR A 91 16.12 -8.69 20.32
CA TYR A 91 16.64 -9.64 21.30
C TYR A 91 18.10 -10.00 20.99
N ASP A 92 18.92 -10.10 22.03
CA ASP A 92 20.25 -10.70 21.97
C ASP A 92 20.19 -12.12 22.56
N ALA A 93 20.53 -13.12 21.75
CA ALA A 93 20.54 -14.52 22.16
C ALA A 93 21.89 -14.99 22.73
N ASP A 94 22.97 -14.24 22.53
CA ASP A 94 24.35 -14.71 22.69
C ASP A 94 25.12 -14.03 23.84
N ASP A 95 24.51 -13.14 24.63
CA ASP A 95 25.14 -12.39 25.74
C ASP A 95 26.45 -11.69 25.31
N ALA A 96 26.58 -11.46 24.00
CA ALA A 96 27.79 -11.02 23.34
C ALA A 96 27.83 -9.50 23.39
N THR A 97 28.17 -8.94 24.56
CA THR A 97 28.44 -7.51 24.82
C THR A 97 28.02 -6.60 23.66
N VAL A 98 26.71 -6.37 23.53
CA VAL A 98 26.22 -5.33 22.63
C VAL A 98 26.92 -4.06 23.10
N GLY A 99 27.43 -3.26 22.15
CA GLY A 99 27.81 -1.89 22.48
C GLY A 99 26.68 -1.24 23.29
N SER A 100 26.98 -0.22 24.09
CA SER A 100 26.11 0.37 25.13
C SER A 100 24.73 0.92 24.69
N LEU A 101 24.27 0.62 23.48
CA LEU A 101 22.94 0.96 22.97
C LEU A 101 21.91 -0.09 23.41
N GLU A 102 21.21 0.25 24.48
CA GLU A 102 20.04 -0.48 24.95
C GLU A 102 18.75 0.02 24.28
N LYS A 103 18.79 1.14 23.54
CA LYS A 103 17.61 1.78 22.95
C LYS A 103 17.96 2.52 21.66
N THR A 104 17.10 2.39 20.64
CA THR A 104 17.19 3.12 19.37
C THR A 104 15.81 3.22 18.71
N ASP A 105 15.72 3.80 17.52
CA ASP A 105 14.54 3.77 16.68
C ASP A 105 14.58 2.58 15.71
N LEU A 106 13.47 1.84 15.64
CA LEU A 106 13.23 0.82 14.64
C LEU A 106 12.89 1.51 13.30
N ILE A 107 13.71 1.26 12.30
CA ILE A 107 13.53 1.71 10.93
C ILE A 107 12.78 0.63 10.16
N VAL A 108 11.67 0.99 9.53
CA VAL A 108 10.90 0.09 8.65
C VAL A 108 10.82 0.72 7.28
N THR A 109 11.41 0.06 6.29
CA THR A 109 11.44 0.53 4.90
C THR A 109 10.49 -0.31 4.06
N PRO A 110 9.33 0.23 3.65
CA PRO A 110 8.42 -0.44 2.74
C PRO A 110 8.84 -0.28 1.28
N VAL A 111 8.68 -1.35 0.50
CA VAL A 111 8.81 -1.35 -0.96
C VAL A 111 7.55 -1.98 -1.55
N LEU A 112 6.80 -1.18 -2.30
CA LEU A 112 5.58 -1.62 -2.96
C LEU A 112 5.87 -1.94 -4.43
N THR A 113 5.43 -3.11 -4.89
CA THR A 113 5.54 -3.52 -6.29
C THR A 113 4.23 -4.12 -6.79
N ILE A 114 3.97 -4.03 -8.09
CA ILE A 114 2.89 -4.75 -8.75
C ILE A 114 3.49 -5.64 -9.82
N THR A 115 3.67 -6.93 -9.52
CA THR A 115 4.21 -7.89 -10.49
C THR A 115 3.21 -8.18 -11.60
N ASN A 116 3.70 -8.57 -12.78
CA ASN A 116 2.90 -8.85 -13.99
C ASN A 116 2.06 -7.67 -14.53
N SER A 117 2.27 -6.45 -14.04
CA SER A 117 1.54 -5.25 -14.48
C SER A 117 2.24 -4.46 -15.58
N GLY A 118 3.58 -4.54 -15.66
CA GLY A 118 4.39 -3.65 -16.49
C GLY A 118 4.23 -2.17 -16.11
N LEU A 119 3.95 -1.88 -14.83
CA LEU A 119 4.00 -0.55 -14.24
C LEU A 119 5.38 -0.29 -13.65
N THR A 120 5.85 0.96 -13.71
CA THR A 120 7.09 1.37 -13.05
C THR A 120 6.86 1.71 -11.57
N ALA A 121 7.93 1.79 -10.79
CA ALA A 121 7.85 2.16 -9.38
C ALA A 121 7.27 3.56 -9.19
N GLU A 122 7.61 4.50 -10.08
CA GLU A 122 7.10 5.88 -10.05
C GLU A 122 5.59 5.90 -10.27
N GLN A 123 5.08 5.13 -11.24
CA GLN A 123 3.64 5.02 -11.49
C GLN A 123 2.90 4.43 -10.29
N ILE A 124 3.50 3.45 -9.62
CA ILE A 124 2.93 2.85 -8.40
C ILE A 124 2.90 3.89 -7.28
N LEU A 125 3.98 4.66 -7.06
CA LEU A 125 4.06 5.70 -6.03
C LEU A 125 3.14 6.90 -6.31
N GLU A 126 2.81 7.17 -7.57
CA GLU A 126 1.78 8.16 -7.92
C GLU A 126 0.39 7.72 -7.45
N MET A 127 0.11 6.42 -7.42
CA MET A 127 -1.20 5.86 -7.10
C MET A 127 -1.33 5.43 -5.65
N PHE A 128 -0.28 4.89 -5.05
CA PHE A 128 -0.30 4.26 -3.74
C PHE A 128 0.65 4.96 -2.77
N THR A 129 0.27 4.96 -1.51
CA THR A 129 1.15 5.38 -0.41
C THR A 129 1.23 4.28 0.63
N VAL A 130 2.44 4.04 1.14
CA VAL A 130 2.65 3.18 2.30
C VAL A 130 3.16 4.03 3.44
N THR A 131 2.47 4.02 4.57
CA THR A 131 2.89 4.71 5.79
C THR A 131 3.17 3.69 6.89
N VAL A 132 4.26 3.90 7.63
CA VAL A 132 4.60 3.09 8.81
C VAL A 132 4.39 3.96 10.03
N ASN A 133 3.59 3.48 11.01
CA ASN A 133 3.25 4.18 12.26
C ASN A 133 2.91 5.66 12.05
N GLU A 134 2.18 5.99 10.98
CA GLU A 134 1.82 7.37 10.61
C GLU A 134 3.03 8.31 10.43
N GLY A 135 4.21 7.76 10.09
CA GLY A 135 5.46 8.51 9.96
C GLY A 135 6.14 8.85 11.30
N LYS A 136 5.68 8.27 12.41
CA LYS A 136 6.28 8.48 13.74
C LYS A 136 7.45 7.52 13.96
N ALA A 137 8.45 7.98 14.71
CA ALA A 137 9.53 7.15 15.21
C ALA A 137 8.99 6.00 16.07
N ILE A 138 9.65 4.85 15.99
CA ILE A 138 9.25 3.62 16.68
C ILE A 138 10.39 3.25 17.65
N PRO A 139 10.37 3.74 18.89
CA PRO A 139 11.44 3.46 19.84
C PRO A 139 11.41 1.97 20.21
N ILE A 140 12.56 1.31 20.14
CA ILE A 140 12.73 -0.10 20.51
C ILE A 140 13.90 -0.27 21.48
N THR A 141 13.75 -1.19 22.42
CA THR A 141 14.74 -1.46 23.48
C THR A 141 15.25 -2.89 23.35
N LEU A 142 16.56 -3.08 23.46
CA LEU A 142 17.19 -4.39 23.42
C LEU A 142 16.67 -5.24 24.58
N SER A 143 16.18 -6.44 24.27
CA SER A 143 15.58 -7.36 25.25
C SER A 143 14.45 -6.73 26.07
N GLY A 144 13.84 -5.67 25.54
CA GLY A 144 12.68 -5.00 26.14
C GLY A 144 11.36 -5.60 25.69
N ASP A 145 10.27 -4.90 26.02
CA ASP A 145 8.93 -5.27 25.59
C ASP A 145 8.78 -5.18 24.06
N GLN A 146 7.86 -5.98 23.51
CA GLN A 146 7.47 -5.92 22.11
C GLN A 146 6.88 -4.55 21.75
N VAL A 147 7.23 -4.04 20.57
CA VAL A 147 6.67 -2.80 20.01
C VAL A 147 5.72 -3.13 18.87
N ASN A 148 4.62 -2.37 18.78
CA ASN A 148 3.66 -2.51 17.70
C ASN A 148 4.07 -1.66 16.49
N VAL A 149 4.12 -2.29 15.33
CA VAL A 149 4.35 -1.65 14.04
C VAL A 149 3.09 -1.80 13.20
N SER A 150 2.52 -0.68 12.76
CA SER A 150 1.35 -0.63 11.89
C SER A 150 1.77 -0.06 10.54
N VAL A 151 1.61 -0.86 9.48
CA VAL A 151 1.91 -0.47 8.11
C VAL A 151 0.60 -0.32 7.34
N VAL A 152 0.31 0.90 6.88
CA VAL A 152 -0.91 1.21 6.14
C VAL A 152 -0.58 1.43 4.68
N LEU A 153 -1.06 0.53 3.83
CA LEU A 153 -1.07 0.68 2.39
C LEU A 153 -2.37 1.39 1.99
N THR A 154 -2.29 2.47 1.22
CA THR A 154 -3.45 3.24 0.75
C THR A 154 -3.41 3.39 -0.76
N PHE A 155 -4.52 3.09 -1.44
CA PHE A 155 -4.74 3.46 -2.84
C PHE A 155 -5.21 4.92 -2.86
N LYS A 156 -4.26 5.84 -2.99
CA LYS A 156 -4.48 7.26 -2.77
C LYS A 156 -5.06 7.95 -3.99
N ASN A 157 -4.40 7.85 -5.14
CA ASN A 157 -4.79 8.59 -6.33
C ASN A 157 -5.38 7.66 -7.37
N GLU A 158 -6.37 8.16 -8.08
CA GLU A 158 -6.95 7.46 -9.21
C GLU A 158 -5.91 7.33 -10.35
N PRO A 159 -5.79 6.15 -10.99
CA PRO A 159 -4.91 6.00 -12.16
C PRO A 159 -5.28 6.95 -13.29
N ALA A 160 -4.28 7.49 -13.98
CA ALA A 160 -4.47 8.47 -15.05
C ALA A 160 -5.24 7.92 -16.28
N SER A 161 -5.41 6.60 -16.40
CA SER A 161 -6.20 5.99 -17.46
C SER A 161 -6.70 4.60 -17.07
N LYS A 162 -7.75 4.14 -17.77
CA LYS A 162 -8.25 2.77 -17.65
C LYS A 162 -7.15 1.73 -17.93
N ALA A 163 -6.26 1.98 -18.89
CA ALA A 163 -5.17 1.05 -19.20
C ALA A 163 -4.19 0.87 -18.03
N ILE A 164 -3.93 1.94 -17.26
CA ILE A 164 -3.11 1.85 -16.04
C ILE A 164 -3.89 1.13 -14.94
N TYR A 165 -5.17 1.42 -14.79
CA TYR A 165 -6.00 0.71 -13.82
C TYR A 165 -6.08 -0.79 -14.10
N ASP A 166 -6.31 -1.19 -15.35
CA ASP A 166 -6.38 -2.60 -15.74
C ASP A 166 -5.06 -3.34 -15.41
N LYS A 167 -3.92 -2.65 -15.47
CA LYS A 167 -2.62 -3.21 -15.04
C LYS A 167 -2.51 -3.38 -13.53
N VAL A 168 -3.11 -2.49 -12.74
CA VAL A 168 -3.20 -2.62 -11.28
C VAL A 168 -4.07 -3.82 -10.91
N VAL A 169 -5.26 -3.91 -11.52
CA VAL A 169 -6.25 -4.97 -11.29
C VAL A 169 -5.72 -6.35 -11.66
N ASN A 170 -5.09 -6.48 -12.83
CA ASN A 170 -4.58 -7.77 -13.29
C ASN A 170 -3.18 -8.10 -12.74
N GLY A 171 -2.56 -7.15 -12.04
CA GLY A 171 -1.25 -7.31 -11.43
C GLY A 171 -1.32 -7.92 -10.03
N LYS A 172 -0.17 -8.36 -9.52
CA LYS A 172 -0.05 -8.85 -8.13
C LYS A 172 0.64 -7.81 -7.27
N LEU A 173 -0.10 -7.22 -6.34
CA LEU A 173 0.44 -6.23 -5.40
C LEU A 173 1.27 -6.97 -4.33
N ASN A 174 2.54 -6.59 -4.17
CA ASN A 174 3.46 -7.14 -3.17
C ASN A 174 4.05 -5.99 -2.36
N LEU A 175 4.04 -6.14 -1.04
CA LEU A 175 4.65 -5.20 -0.11
C LEU A 175 5.80 -5.91 0.60
N ALA A 176 7.03 -5.50 0.29
CA ALA A 176 8.22 -5.95 1.01
C ALA A 176 8.55 -4.94 2.12
N LEU A 177 8.78 -5.44 3.34
CA LEU A 177 9.13 -4.64 4.51
C LEU A 177 10.53 -5.04 4.98
N THR A 178 11.44 -4.08 5.06
CA THR A 178 12.74 -4.27 5.70
C THR A 178 12.74 -3.60 7.06
N PHE A 179 12.93 -4.39 8.11
CA PHE A 179 13.08 -3.91 9.48
C PHE A 179 14.56 -3.82 9.83
N ALA A 180 14.98 -2.69 10.39
CA ALA A 180 16.35 -2.45 10.79
C ALA A 180 16.43 -1.63 12.07
N VAL A 181 17.45 -1.90 12.88
CA VAL A 181 17.87 -1.04 13.99
C VAL A 181 19.19 -0.38 13.58
N ASN A 182 19.31 0.93 13.73
CA ASN A 182 20.61 1.61 13.58
C ASN A 182 21.22 1.81 14.97
N PRO A 183 22.32 1.12 15.31
CA PRO A 183 23.02 1.32 16.57
C PRO A 183 23.93 2.57 16.57
N GLU A 184 23.96 3.42 15.54
CA GLU A 184 24.78 4.65 15.63
C GLU A 184 24.23 5.62 16.70
N ALA A 185 25.14 6.08 17.56
CA ALA A 185 24.85 7.02 18.64
C ALA A 185 24.21 8.31 18.12
N PRO A 186 23.35 8.98 18.92
CA PRO A 186 22.81 10.28 18.55
C PRO A 186 23.96 11.24 18.27
N THR A 187 24.02 11.81 17.08
CA THR A 187 24.89 12.94 16.78
C THR A 187 24.42 14.13 17.60
N GLU A 188 25.23 14.53 18.59
CA GLU A 188 25.06 15.79 19.36
C GLU A 188 25.07 17.03 18.45
#